data_AF-A0ABD3WP42-F1
#
_entry.id   AF-A0ABD3WP42-F1
#
_cell.length_a   1.000
_cell.length_b   1.000
_cell.length_c   1.000
_cell.angle_alpha   90.00
_cell.angle_beta   90.00
_cell.angle_gamma   90.00
#
_symmetry.space_group_name_H-M   'P 1'
#
loop_
_entity.id
_entity.type
_entity.pdbx_description
1 polymer ?
#
loop_
_entity_poly.entity_id
_entity_poly.type
_entity_poly.pdbx_seq_one_letter_code
_entity_poly.pdbx_strand_id
1 'polypeptide(L)'
;MKETVAVVLLIFMFAAAFADENCHHDRDCHWMRCHHHNNVPYCDHHIFHHSICRCHMAQRCHTSHECPRCHFGGTRGCHHNHCHC
;
A
#
# COMPACT_ATOMS: atom_id res chain seq x y z
N MET A 1 -18.41 -34.29 -16.14
CA MET A 1 -18.78 -32.88 -15.83
C MET A 1 -18.59 -32.51 -14.36
N LYS A 2 -18.81 -33.40 -13.38
CA LYS A 2 -18.71 -33.09 -11.94
C LYS A 2 -17.27 -32.89 -11.44
N GLU A 3 -16.32 -33.66 -11.97
CA GLU A 3 -14.90 -33.59 -11.57
C GLU A 3 -14.21 -32.32 -12.06
N THR A 4 -14.58 -31.83 -13.24
CA THR A 4 -14.03 -30.60 -13.83
C THR A 4 -14.36 -29.36 -13.00
N VAL A 5 -15.56 -29.31 -12.39
CA VAL A 5 -15.99 -28.20 -11.52
C VAL A 5 -15.17 -28.16 -10.23
N ALA A 6 -14.87 -29.32 -9.65
CA ALA A 6 -14.07 -29.42 -8.43
C ALA A 6 -12.63 -28.91 -8.66
N VAL A 7 -12.04 -29.28 -9.80
CA VAL A 7 -10.68 -28.82 -10.18
C VAL A 7 -10.65 -27.31 -10.39
N VAL A 8 -11.64 -26.75 -11.08
CA VAL A 8 -11.74 -25.29 -11.29
C VAL A 8 -11.88 -24.56 -9.95
N LEU A 9 -12.73 -25.04 -9.04
CA LEU A 9 -12.88 -24.45 -7.70
C LEU A 9 -11.58 -24.49 -6.89
N LEU A 10 -10.84 -25.59 -6.96
CA LEU A 10 -9.53 -25.70 -6.30
C LEU A 10 -8.53 -24.70 -6.89
N ILE A 11 -8.46 -24.57 -8.21
CA ILE A 11 -7.57 -23.60 -8.87
C ILE A 11 -7.92 -22.16 -8.47
N PHE A 12 -9.21 -21.81 -8.42
CA PHE A 12 -9.64 -20.48 -7.98
C PHE A 12 -9.32 -20.21 -6.52
N MET A 13 -9.50 -21.19 -5.63
CA MET A 13 -9.16 -21.07 -4.21
C MET A 13 -7.65 -20.88 -4.01
N PHE A 14 -6.83 -21.64 -4.72
CA PHE A 14 -5.38 -21.48 -4.68
C PHE A 14 -4.97 -20.12 -5.26
N ALA A 15 -5.48 -19.74 -6.43
CA ALA A 15 -5.18 -18.44 -7.04
C ALA A 15 -5.59 -17.26 -6.14
N ALA A 16 -6.73 -17.34 -5.45
CA ALA A 16 -7.16 -16.32 -4.49
C ALA A 16 -6.22 -16.24 -3.27
N ALA A 17 -5.68 -17.36 -2.80
CA ALA A 17 -4.71 -17.38 -1.70
C ALA A 17 -3.34 -16.79 -2.10
N PHE A 18 -2.97 -16.84 -3.38
CA PHE A 18 -1.73 -16.25 -3.89
C PHE A 18 -1.89 -14.81 -4.40
N ALA A 19 -3.12 -14.35 -4.66
CA ALA A 19 -3.42 -12.97 -5.03
C ALA A 19 -3.32 -11.99 -3.84
N ASP A 20 -3.12 -12.51 -2.63
CA ASP A 20 -2.74 -11.80 -1.42
C ASP A 20 -1.23 -11.48 -1.47
N GLU A 21 -0.78 -10.72 -2.49
CA GLU A 21 0.58 -10.16 -2.49
C GLU A 21 0.65 -9.02 -1.48
N ASN A 22 0.63 -9.44 -0.22
CA ASN A 22 0.81 -8.65 0.96
C ASN A 22 2.29 -8.27 1.07
N CYS A 23 2.60 -6.99 1.11
CA CYS A 23 3.95 -6.56 1.45
C CYS A 23 4.23 -6.93 2.92
N HIS A 24 5.40 -7.44 3.26
CA HIS A 24 5.78 -7.64 4.67
C HIS A 24 6.73 -6.54 5.15
N HIS A 25 7.50 -5.97 4.23
CA HIS A 25 8.45 -4.90 4.45
C HIS A 25 8.36 -3.85 3.35
N ASP A 26 8.80 -2.64 3.65
CA ASP A 26 8.86 -1.53 2.68
C ASP A 26 9.69 -1.89 1.44
N ARG A 27 10.67 -2.79 1.58
CA ARG A 27 11.47 -3.31 0.45
C ARG A 27 10.65 -4.08 -0.56
N ASP A 28 9.55 -4.71 -0.15
CA ASP A 28 8.66 -5.41 -1.07
C ASP A 28 7.94 -4.42 -2.01
N CYS A 29 7.89 -3.15 -1.63
CA CYS A 29 7.30 -2.06 -2.40
C CYS A 29 8.30 -1.29 -3.28
N HIS A 30 9.56 -1.75 -3.39
CA HIS A 30 10.60 -1.04 -4.16
C HIS A 30 10.30 -0.91 -5.66
N TRP A 31 9.46 -1.79 -6.21
CA TRP A 31 9.02 -1.75 -7.61
C TRP A 31 7.97 -0.66 -7.86
N MET A 32 7.30 -0.18 -6.82
CA MET A 32 6.27 0.85 -6.92
C MET A 32 6.90 2.22 -7.11
N ARG A 33 6.51 2.91 -8.19
CA ARG A 33 6.91 4.30 -8.42
C ARG A 33 5.84 5.25 -7.90
N CYS A 34 6.22 6.16 -7.00
CA CYS A 34 5.34 7.21 -6.54
C CYS A 34 5.34 8.39 -7.51
N HIS A 35 4.16 8.95 -7.79
CA HIS A 35 4.00 10.06 -8.75
C HIS A 35 4.71 11.35 -8.35
N HIS A 36 5.03 11.54 -7.07
CA HIS A 36 5.72 12.71 -6.56
C HIS A 36 7.16 12.38 -6.17
N HIS A 37 8.11 13.24 -6.58
CA HIS A 37 9.54 13.09 -6.31
C HIS A 37 9.90 12.97 -4.82
N ASN A 38 9.08 13.50 -3.92
CA ASN A 38 9.31 13.43 -2.48
C ASN A 38 8.60 12.25 -1.81
N ASN A 39 7.85 11.45 -2.58
CA ASN A 39 7.12 10.31 -2.05
C ASN A 39 7.96 9.04 -2.16
N VAL A 40 7.95 8.25 -1.10
CA VAL A 40 8.62 6.95 -1.02
C VAL A 40 7.58 5.85 -0.85
N PRO A 41 7.76 4.69 -1.52
CA PRO A 41 6.89 3.55 -1.32
C PRO A 41 7.15 2.94 0.07
N TYR A 42 6.09 2.47 0.71
CA TYR A 42 6.13 1.83 2.01
C TYR A 42 5.04 0.77 2.09
N CYS A 43 5.22 -0.16 3.02
CA CYS A 43 4.26 -1.21 3.30
C CYS A 43 3.30 -0.80 4.42
N ASP A 44 2.02 -0.67 4.08
CA ASP A 44 0.97 -0.31 5.02
C ASP A 44 0.30 -1.58 5.56
N HIS A 45 0.49 -1.88 6.85
CA HIS A 45 -0.09 -3.04 7.52
C HIS A 45 -1.46 -2.68 8.13
N HIS A 46 -2.55 -3.07 7.48
CA HIS A 46 -3.89 -2.97 8.06
C HIS A 46 -4.21 -4.19 8.95
N ILE A 47 -4.80 -3.94 10.13
CA ILE A 47 -5.07 -4.95 11.19
C ILE A 47 -5.97 -6.11 10.71
N PHE A 48 -6.81 -5.90 9.70
CA PHE A 48 -7.85 -6.87 9.34
C PHE A 48 -7.79 -7.45 7.93
N HIS A 49 -7.13 -6.81 6.97
CA HIS A 49 -7.09 -7.33 5.60
C HIS A 49 -5.95 -6.64 4.85
N HIS A 50 -4.98 -7.44 4.43
CA HIS A 50 -3.97 -7.15 3.42
C HIS A 50 -3.00 -6.00 3.70
N SER A 51 -1.70 -6.31 3.67
CA SER A 51 -0.67 -5.30 3.69
C SER A 51 -0.38 -4.80 2.28
N ILE A 52 -0.56 -3.50 2.05
CA ILE A 52 -0.54 -2.92 0.71
C ILE A 52 0.59 -1.91 0.57
N CYS A 53 1.23 -1.92 -0.59
CA CYS A 53 2.21 -0.89 -0.94
C CYS A 53 1.50 0.46 -1.18
N ARG A 54 1.86 1.46 -0.39
CA ARG A 54 1.39 2.85 -0.51
C ARG A 54 2.57 3.80 -0.67
N CYS A 55 2.27 5.06 -1.00
CA CYS A 55 3.24 6.15 -1.08
C CYS A 55 2.98 7.15 0.04
N HIS A 56 4.03 7.56 0.76
CA HIS A 56 3.99 8.67 1.72
C HIS A 56 5.15 9.63 1.44
N MET A 57 5.12 10.85 1.97
CA MET A 57 6.24 11.77 1.82
C MET A 57 7.40 11.37 2.72
N ALA A 58 8.63 11.37 2.20
CA ALA A 58 9.83 11.07 2.99
C ALA A 58 10.03 12.00 4.20
N GLN A 59 9.37 13.16 4.19
CA GLN A 59 9.40 14.11 5.29
C GLN A 59 8.60 13.60 6.49
N ARG A 60 9.28 13.56 7.65
CA ARG A 60 8.63 13.29 8.93
C ARG A 60 7.93 14.53 9.47
N CYS A 61 6.93 14.30 10.30
CA CYS A 61 6.17 15.33 10.99
C CYS A 61 5.75 14.84 12.37
N HIS A 62 5.45 15.76 13.27
CA HIS A 62 4.71 15.51 14.51
C HIS A 62 3.28 16.07 14.43
N THR A 63 3.08 17.06 13.56
CA THR A 63 1.84 17.81 13.36
C THR A 63 1.62 18.06 11.86
N SER A 64 0.36 18.16 11.44
CA SER A 64 0.02 18.42 10.04
C SER A 64 0.53 19.76 9.49
N HIS A 65 0.95 20.68 10.37
CA HIS A 65 1.50 21.98 9.98
C HIS A 65 2.93 21.91 9.42
N GLU A 66 3.70 20.89 9.82
CA GLU A 66 5.07 20.66 9.34
C GLU A 66 5.11 20.12 7.90
N CYS A 67 3.98 19.64 7.39
CA CYS A 67 3.89 19.04 6.08
C CYS A 67 3.83 20.10 4.95
N PRO A 68 4.59 19.88 3.86
CA PRO A 68 4.56 20.77 2.71
C PRO A 68 3.18 20.75 2.06
N ARG A 69 2.86 21.81 1.31
CA ARG A 69 1.60 21.86 0.54
C ARG A 69 1.65 20.83 -0.58
N CYS A 70 0.55 20.08 -0.73
CA CYS A 70 0.35 19.16 -1.83
C CYS A 70 0.19 19.95 -3.14
N HIS A 71 0.87 19.52 -4.21
CA HIS A 71 0.89 20.24 -5.50
C HIS A 71 -0.49 20.49 -6.11
N PHE A 72 -1.48 19.62 -5.83
CA PHE A 72 -2.85 19.72 -6.36
C PHE A 72 -3.86 20.30 -5.37
N GLY A 73 -3.42 20.97 -4.29
CA GLY A 73 -4.34 21.54 -3.31
C GLY A 73 -5.04 20.51 -2.42
N GLY A 74 -4.55 19.26 -2.42
CA GLY A 74 -4.98 18.22 -1.48
C GLY A 74 -4.69 18.58 -0.02
N THR A 75 -5.46 17.99 0.90
CA THR A 75 -5.27 18.16 2.34
C THR A 75 -3.96 17.53 2.78
N ARG A 76 -3.05 18.34 3.35
CA ARG A 76 -1.85 17.83 4.03
C ARG A 76 -2.23 17.21 5.38
N GLY A 77 -1.67 16.05 5.69
CA GLY A 77 -1.87 15.37 6.97
C GLY A 77 -0.58 14.78 7.50
N CYS A 78 -0.45 14.71 8.83
CA CYS A 78 0.59 13.93 9.47
C CYS A 78 0.00 12.61 9.99
N HIS A 79 0.48 11.48 9.50
CA HIS A 79 0.04 10.15 9.95
C HIS A 79 1.26 9.28 10.19
N HIS A 80 1.30 8.59 11.35
CA HIS A 80 2.47 7.79 11.77
C HIS A 80 3.82 8.53 11.65
N ASN A 81 3.85 9.81 12.02
CA ASN A 81 4.99 10.71 11.90
C ASN A 81 5.48 10.97 10.47
N HIS A 82 4.65 10.73 9.46
CA HIS A 82 4.96 10.96 8.06
C HIS A 82 3.93 11.88 7.41
N CYS A 83 4.40 12.72 6.51
CA CYS A 83 3.54 13.62 5.78
C CYS A 83 2.80 12.88 4.65
N HIS A 84 1.51 13.18 4.53
CA HIS A 84 0.65 12.66 3.49
C HIS A 84 -0.02 13.81 2.72
N CYS A 85 -0.15 13.53 1.43
CA CYS A 85 -1.01 14.14 0.45
C CYS A 85 -1.84 13.00 -0.15
#